data_AF-A0A815SM23-F1
#
_entry.id   AF-A0A815SM23-F1
#
_cell.length_a   1.000
_cell.length_b   1.000
_cell.length_c   1.000
_cell.angle_alpha   90.00
_cell.angle_beta   90.00
_cell.angle_gamma   90.00
#
_symmetry.space_group_name_H-M   'P 1'
#
loop_
_entity.id
_entity.type
_entity.pdbx_description
1 polymer ?
#
loop_
_entity_poly.entity_id
_entity_poly.type
_entity_poly.pdbx_seq_one_letter_code
_entity_poly.pdbx_strand_id
1 'polypeptide(L)'
;MSESLRPSIKTSDQKLDRFSFVRAHQTPPQQSRTTTQDQIKNVSSVTSATKSKCSVSRCVGLELLILLFLLVLAALIIPIVVIILACSTTYSQTFTGGVTPTTQCTAFRVFTTGLTCSSYSLMQMYGSNDPVGITVTDSSVVTSLALALRYNNTFGIIYNGVTWKVGVCGPSNSYEITATGSLCPCTAGYTMRPCHGDPTWGGIASTTCGPATQTMSLHFE
;
A
#
# COMPACT_ATOMS: atom_id res chain seq x y z
N MET A 1 -48.15 42.22 6.51
CA MET A 1 -46.98 43.04 6.89
C MET A 1 -46.55 42.59 8.27
N SER A 2 -45.59 41.67 8.35
CA SER A 2 -45.03 41.20 9.62
C SER A 2 -43.58 40.78 9.36
N GLU A 3 -42.69 41.70 9.72
CA GLU A 3 -41.25 41.67 9.45
C GLU A 3 -40.57 40.92 10.60
N SER A 4 -39.97 39.77 10.29
CA SER A 4 -39.28 38.90 11.26
C SER A 4 -37.79 39.18 11.20
N LEU A 5 -37.28 39.87 12.23
CA LEU A 5 -35.87 40.23 12.41
C LEU A 5 -35.04 38.99 12.78
N ARG A 6 -34.05 38.65 11.94
CA ARG A 6 -32.96 37.71 12.28
C ARG A 6 -31.76 38.46 12.87
N PRO A 7 -31.08 37.90 13.89
CA PRO A 7 -29.86 38.49 14.42
C PRO A 7 -28.64 38.18 13.55
N SER A 8 -27.81 39.22 13.37
CA SER A 8 -26.54 39.22 12.66
C SER A 8 -25.43 38.66 13.55
N ILE A 9 -24.83 37.55 13.13
CA ILE A 9 -23.66 36.95 13.80
C ILE A 9 -22.40 37.50 13.11
N LYS A 10 -21.62 38.30 13.83
CA LYS A 10 -20.30 38.76 13.42
C LYS A 10 -19.29 37.62 13.61
N THR A 11 -18.73 37.13 12.52
CA THR A 11 -17.55 36.25 12.50
C THR A 11 -16.30 37.10 12.74
N SER A 12 -15.51 36.74 13.77
CA SER A 12 -14.22 37.37 14.05
C SER A 12 -13.15 36.83 13.12
N ASP A 13 -12.48 37.73 12.43
CA ASP A 13 -11.23 37.50 11.73
C ASP A 13 -10.15 36.95 12.68
N GLN A 14 -9.73 35.70 12.47
CA GLN A 14 -8.45 35.22 12.96
C GLN A 14 -7.47 35.09 11.80
N LYS A 15 -6.70 36.17 11.65
CA LYS A 15 -5.43 36.26 10.95
C LYS A 15 -4.46 35.24 11.57
N LEU A 16 -4.11 34.20 10.81
CA LEU A 16 -3.04 33.27 11.16
C LEU A 16 -1.85 33.52 10.25
N ASP A 17 -0.76 33.91 10.90
CA ASP A 17 0.48 34.37 10.31
C ASP A 17 1.26 33.27 9.59
N ARG A 18 1.94 33.73 8.54
CA ARG A 18 2.94 33.01 7.75
C ARG A 18 4.01 32.40 8.66
N PHE A 19 4.14 31.07 8.63
CA PHE A 19 5.39 30.41 8.95
C PHE A 19 6.02 29.82 7.69
N SER A 20 7.02 30.54 7.16
CA SER A 20 7.90 30.08 6.10
C SER A 20 8.99 29.22 6.73
N PHE A 21 8.93 27.90 6.56
CA PHE A 21 10.03 27.01 6.91
C PHE A 21 10.71 26.51 5.64
N VAL A 22 11.77 27.22 5.24
CA VAL A 22 12.72 26.77 4.22
C VAL A 22 13.64 25.76 4.87
N ARG A 23 13.53 24.48 4.49
CA ARG A 23 14.55 23.47 4.79
C ARG A 23 15.10 22.93 3.48
N ALA A 24 16.31 23.36 3.15
CA ALA A 24 17.11 22.80 2.06
C ALA A 24 17.46 21.35 2.40
N HIS A 25 17.02 20.40 1.56
CA HIS A 25 17.42 19.00 1.66
C HIS A 25 18.65 18.79 0.79
N GLN A 26 19.78 18.55 1.45
CA GLN A 26 21.00 18.07 0.81
C GLN A 26 20.77 16.66 0.27
N THR A 27 21.13 16.45 -0.99
CA THR A 27 21.08 15.17 -1.70
C THR A 27 22.38 14.40 -1.43
N PRO A 28 22.33 13.16 -0.92
CA PRO A 28 23.53 12.32 -0.85
C PRO A 28 23.88 11.74 -2.23
N PRO A 29 25.18 11.53 -2.51
CA PRO A 29 25.65 11.10 -3.83
C PRO A 29 25.26 9.65 -4.14
N GLN A 30 24.80 9.46 -5.37
CA GLN A 30 24.57 8.18 -6.03
C GLN A 30 25.89 7.38 -6.13
N GLN A 31 25.98 6.27 -5.41
CA GLN A 31 27.03 5.28 -5.63
C GLN A 31 26.62 4.35 -6.78
N SER A 32 27.29 4.53 -7.92
CA SER A 32 27.30 3.61 -9.04
C SER A 32 27.96 2.29 -8.61
N ARG A 33 27.27 1.16 -8.82
CA ARG A 33 27.87 -0.17 -8.67
C ARG A 33 27.85 -0.89 -10.00
N THR A 34 29.00 -0.84 -10.65
CA THR A 34 29.39 -1.58 -11.85
C THR A 34 29.69 -3.04 -11.49
N THR A 35 29.37 -3.94 -12.44
CA THR A 35 30.02 -5.24 -12.76
C THR A 35 30.26 -6.24 -11.61
N THR A 36 29.83 -7.50 -11.72
CA THR A 36 30.61 -8.56 -12.39
C THR A 36 29.72 -9.82 -12.48
N GLN A 37 29.46 -10.32 -13.69
CA GLN A 37 28.81 -11.62 -13.90
C GLN A 37 29.74 -12.45 -14.79
N ASP A 38 30.72 -13.07 -14.14
CA ASP A 38 31.65 -14.00 -14.75
C ASP A 38 31.38 -15.44 -14.28
N GLN A 39 31.06 -16.28 -15.27
CA GLN A 39 31.69 -17.57 -15.56
C GLN A 39 31.96 -18.55 -14.40
N ILE A 40 31.12 -19.59 -14.27
CA ILE A 40 31.55 -20.95 -13.85
C ILE A 40 30.60 -21.94 -14.56
N LYS A 41 30.88 -22.46 -15.77
CA LYS A 41 31.80 -23.56 -16.13
C LYS A 41 31.80 -24.76 -15.17
N ASN A 42 30.92 -25.70 -15.48
CA ASN A 42 31.26 -27.10 -15.78
C ASN A 42 32.49 -27.69 -15.05
N VAL A 43 32.28 -28.51 -14.03
CA VAL A 43 33.26 -29.51 -13.58
C VAL A 43 32.55 -30.83 -13.33
N SER A 44 32.69 -31.72 -14.30
CA SER A 44 32.50 -33.16 -14.16
C SER A 44 33.67 -33.77 -13.38
N SER A 45 33.40 -34.91 -12.74
CA SER A 45 34.33 -35.95 -12.29
C SER A 45 35.40 -35.55 -11.25
N VAL A 46 35.36 -36.18 -10.07
CA VAL A 46 36.36 -37.17 -9.57
C VAL A 46 35.78 -37.78 -8.29
N THR A 47 35.16 -38.95 -8.40
CA THR A 47 34.83 -39.82 -7.26
C THR A 47 35.97 -40.84 -7.12
N SER A 48 37.03 -40.47 -6.40
CA SER A 48 38.05 -41.41 -5.96
C SER A 48 37.74 -41.84 -4.53
N ALA A 49 37.27 -43.08 -4.41
CA ALA A 49 37.03 -43.75 -3.14
C ALA A 49 38.36 -44.15 -2.48
N THR A 50 38.83 -43.38 -1.50
CA THR A 50 39.80 -43.87 -0.51
C THR A 50 39.06 -44.44 0.68
N LYS A 51 38.97 -45.77 0.73
CA LYS A 51 38.38 -46.56 1.81
C LYS A 51 39.32 -46.57 3.01
N SER A 52 39.27 -45.51 3.81
CA SER A 52 39.89 -45.48 5.14
C SER A 52 39.03 -46.31 6.11
N LYS A 53 39.60 -47.39 6.65
CA LYS A 53 39.01 -48.17 7.74
C LYS A 53 39.03 -47.32 9.01
N CYS A 54 37.99 -46.52 9.18
CA CYS A 54 37.77 -45.80 10.42
C CYS A 54 37.16 -46.77 11.45
N SER A 55 37.80 -46.84 12.61
CA SER A 55 37.38 -47.63 13.76
C SER A 55 35.93 -47.29 14.14
N VAL A 56 35.04 -48.27 14.03
CA VAL A 56 33.57 -48.18 14.08
C VAL A 56 33.05 -47.57 15.40
N SER A 57 33.88 -47.47 16.44
CA SER A 57 33.47 -47.01 17.77
C SER A 57 33.53 -45.49 17.98
N ARG A 58 34.05 -44.69 17.03
CA ARG A 58 34.15 -43.22 17.19
C ARG A 58 33.34 -42.39 16.19
N CYS A 59 32.69 -43.02 15.20
CA CYS A 59 31.95 -42.29 14.15
C CYS A 59 30.49 -41.96 14.51
N VAL A 60 29.88 -42.65 15.49
CA VAL A 60 28.46 -42.48 15.84
C VAL A 60 28.19 -41.16 16.58
N GLY A 61 29.17 -40.68 17.35
CA GLY A 61 29.03 -39.44 18.13
C GLY A 61 29.04 -38.18 17.25
N LEU A 62 29.77 -38.19 16.13
CA LEU A 62 29.90 -37.03 15.26
C LEU A 62 28.65 -36.82 14.40
N GLU A 63 28.07 -37.89 13.85
CA GLU A 63 26.81 -37.85 13.09
C GLU A 63 25.64 -37.33 13.96
N LEU A 64 25.57 -37.78 15.22
CA LEU A 64 24.55 -37.32 16.16
C LEU A 64 24.73 -35.83 16.52
N LEU A 65 25.98 -35.36 16.65
CA LEU A 65 26.29 -33.96 16.90
C LEU A 65 25.93 -33.07 15.71
N ILE A 66 26.17 -33.52 14.48
CA ILE A 66 25.81 -32.81 13.26
C ILE A 66 24.29 -32.69 13.14
N LEU A 67 23.54 -33.77 13.40
CA LEU A 67 22.07 -33.75 13.37
C LEU A 67 21.49 -32.83 14.45
N LEU A 68 22.04 -32.86 15.67
CA LEU A 68 21.65 -31.94 16.74
C LEU A 68 21.96 -30.48 16.38
N PHE A 69 23.11 -30.21 15.79
CA PHE A 69 23.49 -28.87 15.36
C PHE A 69 22.57 -28.35 14.25
N LEU A 70 22.22 -29.19 13.27
CA LEU A 70 21.27 -28.82 12.20
C LEU A 70 19.86 -28.59 12.74
N LEU A 71 19.40 -29.38 13.71
CA LEU A 71 18.10 -29.17 14.37
C LEU A 71 18.06 -27.87 15.18
N VAL A 72 19.14 -27.55 15.92
CA VAL A 72 19.25 -26.29 16.67
C VAL A 72 19.35 -25.10 15.72
N LEU A 73 20.12 -25.21 14.64
CA LEU A 73 20.25 -24.16 13.61
C LEU A 73 18.90 -23.91 12.92
N ALA A 74 18.17 -24.97 12.54
CA ALA A 74 16.83 -24.85 11.97
C ALA A 74 15.86 -24.21 12.97
N ALA A 75 15.86 -24.63 14.24
CA ALA A 75 15.01 -24.05 15.28
C ALA A 75 15.31 -22.56 15.57
N LEU A 76 16.57 -22.11 15.38
CA LEU A 76 16.95 -20.70 15.49
C LEU A 76 16.60 -19.88 14.24
N ILE A 77 16.77 -20.45 13.04
CA ILE A 77 16.58 -19.74 11.77
C ILE A 77 15.09 -19.65 11.39
N ILE A 78 14.28 -20.67 11.67
CA ILE A 78 12.84 -20.70 11.35
C ILE A 78 12.07 -19.47 11.89
N PRO A 79 12.18 -19.07 13.17
CA PRO A 79 11.48 -17.88 13.66
C PRO A 79 12.05 -16.57 13.10
N ILE A 80 13.33 -16.52 12.72
CA ILE A 80 13.97 -15.31 12.15
C ILE A 80 13.50 -15.06 10.71
N VAL A 81 13.36 -16.12 9.90
CA VAL A 81 12.90 -16.01 8.50
C VAL A 81 11.41 -15.63 8.41
N VAL A 82 10.61 -15.94 9.43
CA VAL A 82 9.17 -15.63 9.47
C VAL A 82 8.88 -14.15 9.79
N ILE A 83 9.87 -13.35 10.22
CA ILE A 83 9.67 -11.95 10.65
C ILE A 83 9.69 -10.93 9.49
N ILE A 84 10.04 -11.33 8.26
CA ILE A 84 10.07 -10.41 7.09
C ILE A 84 8.97 -10.76 6.09
N LEU A 85 7.71 -10.88 6.54
CA LEU A 85 6.61 -10.70 5.61
C LEU A 85 6.45 -9.20 5.37
N ALA A 86 7.05 -8.71 4.29
CA ALA A 86 6.73 -7.39 3.78
C ALA A 86 5.24 -7.32 3.48
N CYS A 87 4.59 -6.27 3.98
CA CYS A 87 3.15 -6.13 4.02
C CYS A 87 2.58 -5.61 2.70
N SER A 88 2.81 -6.35 1.63
CA SER A 88 2.50 -5.93 0.27
C SER A 88 1.16 -6.49 -0.20
N THR A 89 0.24 -5.61 -0.59
CA THR A 89 -1.07 -5.98 -1.13
C THR A 89 -1.55 -4.98 -2.17
N THR A 90 -2.16 -5.48 -3.23
CA THR A 90 -2.64 -4.68 -4.35
C THR A 90 -4.06 -5.06 -4.72
N TYR A 91 -4.94 -4.06 -4.72
CA TYR A 91 -6.21 -4.13 -5.43
C TYR A 91 -6.00 -3.61 -6.83
N SER A 92 -6.44 -4.35 -7.85
CA SER A 92 -6.45 -3.87 -9.24
C SER A 92 -7.63 -4.48 -9.98
N GLN A 93 -8.48 -3.64 -10.56
CA GLN A 93 -9.68 -4.07 -11.27
C GLN A 93 -9.99 -3.17 -12.46
N THR A 94 -10.57 -3.74 -13.52
CA THR A 94 -11.08 -2.99 -14.67
C THR A 94 -12.51 -2.54 -14.39
N PHE A 95 -12.76 -1.25 -14.57
CA PHE A 95 -14.06 -0.61 -14.48
C PHE A 95 -14.52 -0.19 -15.86
N THR A 96 -15.76 -0.54 -16.21
CA THR A 96 -16.34 -0.24 -17.52
C THR A 96 -17.18 1.03 -17.45
N GLY A 97 -16.97 1.96 -18.40
CA GLY A 97 -17.74 3.20 -18.46
C GLY A 97 -19.24 2.94 -18.58
N GLY A 98 -20.05 3.66 -17.80
CA GLY A 98 -21.51 3.52 -17.77
C GLY A 98 -22.05 2.26 -17.07
N VAL A 99 -21.18 1.46 -16.45
CA VAL A 99 -21.57 0.21 -15.76
C VAL A 99 -21.36 0.32 -14.25
N THR A 100 -22.34 -0.13 -13.48
CA THR A 100 -22.24 -0.23 -12.01
C THR A 100 -21.27 -1.36 -11.61
N PRO A 101 -20.24 -1.09 -10.79
CA PRO A 101 -19.12 -2.01 -10.54
C PRO A 101 -19.38 -3.05 -9.42
N THR A 102 -20.29 -4.01 -9.64
CA THR A 102 -20.68 -5.00 -8.61
C THR A 102 -19.57 -5.98 -8.23
N THR A 103 -18.88 -6.56 -9.22
CA THR A 103 -17.75 -7.48 -9.00
C THR A 103 -16.57 -6.76 -8.37
N GLN A 104 -16.26 -5.55 -8.85
CA GLN A 104 -15.15 -4.74 -8.36
C GLN A 104 -15.40 -4.29 -6.91
N CYS A 105 -16.64 -3.97 -6.54
CA CYS A 105 -17.01 -3.72 -5.15
C CYS A 105 -16.71 -4.93 -4.26
N THR A 106 -17.12 -6.13 -4.68
CA THR A 106 -16.90 -7.37 -3.90
C THR A 106 -15.40 -7.60 -3.68
N ALA A 107 -14.60 -7.48 -4.74
CA ALA A 107 -13.15 -7.59 -4.65
C ALA A 107 -12.53 -6.50 -3.76
N PHE A 108 -13.06 -5.27 -3.81
CA PHE A 108 -12.57 -4.16 -2.99
C PHE A 108 -12.82 -4.40 -1.50
N ARG A 109 -14.00 -4.93 -1.13
CA ARG A 109 -14.30 -5.29 0.25
C ARG A 109 -13.39 -6.40 0.77
N VAL A 110 -13.11 -7.42 -0.04
CA VAL A 110 -12.13 -8.46 0.33
C VAL A 110 -10.77 -7.83 0.57
N PHE A 111 -10.31 -6.98 -0.35
CA PHE A 111 -9.05 -6.27 -0.22
C PHE A 111 -8.97 -5.42 1.06
N THR A 112 -9.96 -4.56 1.35
CA THR A 112 -9.91 -3.70 2.54
C THR A 112 -9.93 -4.50 3.84
N THR A 113 -10.66 -5.62 3.90
CA THR A 113 -10.62 -6.51 5.07
C THR A 113 -9.27 -7.20 5.27
N GLY A 114 -8.53 -7.42 4.17
CA GLY A 114 -7.20 -8.01 4.16
C GLY A 114 -6.06 -7.08 4.55
N LEU A 115 -6.33 -5.79 4.83
CA LEU A 115 -5.32 -4.82 5.27
C LEU A 115 -4.90 -5.05 6.75
N THR A 116 -4.29 -6.20 7.04
CA THR A 116 -4.07 -6.69 8.41
C THR A 116 -2.75 -6.26 9.06
N CYS A 117 -1.87 -5.60 8.31
CA CYS A 117 -0.55 -5.27 8.80
C CYS A 117 -0.54 -4.23 9.91
N SER A 118 0.45 -4.35 10.81
CA SER A 118 0.69 -3.40 11.91
C SER A 118 1.11 -2.03 11.39
N SER A 119 1.80 -1.99 10.25
CA SER A 119 2.30 -0.78 9.62
C SER A 119 2.44 -0.99 8.12
N TYR A 120 2.24 0.09 7.37
CA TYR A 120 2.58 0.21 5.96
C TYR A 120 3.49 1.42 5.78
N SER A 121 4.39 1.34 4.82
CA SER A 121 5.38 2.35 4.46
C SER A 121 5.01 3.12 3.20
N LEU A 122 4.23 2.54 2.28
CA LEU A 122 3.81 3.18 1.04
C LEU A 122 2.35 2.84 0.72
N MET A 123 1.64 3.83 0.20
CA MET A 123 0.38 3.63 -0.53
C MET A 123 0.48 4.33 -1.89
N GLN A 124 0.03 3.67 -2.94
CA GLN A 124 -0.07 4.25 -4.28
C GLN A 124 -1.45 4.03 -4.88
N MET A 125 -2.02 5.07 -5.48
CA MET A 125 -3.24 5.00 -6.28
C MET A 125 -2.92 5.34 -7.73
N TYR A 126 -3.18 4.43 -8.66
CA TYR A 126 -2.79 4.54 -10.07
C TYR A 126 -3.75 3.76 -10.98
N GLY A 127 -3.67 3.97 -12.28
CA GLY A 127 -4.57 3.30 -13.22
C GLY A 127 -4.08 3.32 -14.66
N SER A 128 -4.84 2.75 -15.59
CA SER A 128 -4.46 2.73 -17.01
C SER A 128 -4.44 4.11 -17.64
N ASN A 129 -5.20 5.08 -17.09
CA ASN A 129 -5.21 6.47 -17.55
C ASN A 129 -4.04 7.28 -17.00
N ASP A 130 -3.48 6.87 -15.87
CA ASP A 130 -2.28 7.45 -15.26
C ASP A 130 -1.50 6.35 -14.53
N PRO A 131 -0.55 5.69 -15.23
CA PRO A 131 0.23 4.61 -14.67
C PRO A 131 1.24 5.05 -13.59
N VAL A 132 1.57 6.34 -13.52
CA VAL A 132 2.45 6.88 -12.47
C VAL A 132 1.66 7.03 -11.18
N GLY A 133 0.45 7.59 -11.29
CA GLY A 133 -0.46 7.75 -10.17
C GLY A 133 0.03 8.74 -9.12
N ILE A 134 -0.44 8.53 -7.89
CA ILE A 134 -0.11 9.35 -6.73
C ILE A 134 0.28 8.47 -5.54
N THR A 135 1.29 8.89 -4.79
CA THR A 135 1.92 8.09 -3.73
C THR A 135 1.97 8.83 -2.40
N VAL A 136 1.81 8.09 -1.31
CA VAL A 136 2.08 8.49 0.07
C VAL A 136 3.15 7.57 0.63
N THR A 137 4.22 8.12 1.22
CA THR A 137 5.34 7.34 1.79
C THR A 137 5.59 7.58 3.28
N ASP A 138 4.74 8.38 3.94
CA ASP A 138 4.79 8.53 5.39
C ASP A 138 4.07 7.36 6.05
N SER A 139 4.81 6.52 6.78
CA SER A 139 4.27 5.29 7.35
C SER A 139 3.07 5.51 8.28
N SER A 140 3.04 6.62 9.04
CA SER A 140 1.93 6.93 9.92
C SER A 140 0.66 7.29 9.14
N VAL A 141 0.82 8.04 8.04
CA VAL A 141 -0.28 8.42 7.15
C VAL A 141 -0.81 7.21 6.39
N VAL A 142 0.08 6.43 5.77
CA VAL A 142 -0.28 5.22 5.01
C VAL A 142 -1.02 4.24 5.90
N THR A 143 -0.52 3.98 7.10
CA THR A 143 -1.16 3.09 8.06
C THR A 143 -2.54 3.61 8.46
N SER A 144 -2.68 4.91 8.69
CA SER A 144 -3.99 5.52 9.02
C SER A 144 -5.00 5.39 7.88
N LEU A 145 -4.57 5.56 6.62
CA LEU A 145 -5.41 5.34 5.43
C LEU A 145 -5.85 3.87 5.32
N ALA A 146 -4.94 2.92 5.52
CA ALA A 146 -5.24 1.50 5.49
C ALA A 146 -6.25 1.09 6.58
N LEU A 147 -6.05 1.56 7.82
CA LEU A 147 -6.96 1.29 8.93
C LEU A 147 -8.33 1.95 8.70
N ALA A 148 -8.37 3.15 8.15
CA ALA A 148 -9.62 3.83 7.80
C ALA A 148 -10.44 3.03 6.78
N LEU A 149 -9.79 2.52 5.73
CA LEU A 149 -10.41 1.65 4.74
C LEU A 149 -10.86 0.31 5.34
N ARG A 150 -10.04 -0.33 6.16
CA ARG A 150 -10.33 -1.62 6.77
C ARG A 150 -11.52 -1.57 7.72
N TYR A 151 -11.54 -0.58 8.59
CA TYR A 151 -12.54 -0.47 9.64
C TYR A 151 -13.75 0.36 9.24
N ASN A 152 -13.83 0.81 7.99
CA ASN A 152 -14.90 1.70 7.55
C ASN A 152 -14.99 2.91 8.48
N ASN A 153 -13.87 3.62 8.64
CA ASN A 153 -13.76 4.85 9.43
C ASN A 153 -13.49 6.05 8.53
N THR A 154 -13.91 7.22 8.97
CA THR A 154 -13.56 8.47 8.28
C THR A 154 -12.15 8.92 8.69
N PHE A 155 -11.33 9.31 7.73
CA PHE A 155 -10.00 9.85 7.94
C PHE A 155 -9.71 10.96 6.92
N GLY A 156 -8.95 11.97 7.31
CA GLY A 156 -8.59 13.07 6.42
C GLY A 156 -7.27 13.72 6.84
N ILE A 157 -6.42 14.01 5.86
CA ILE A 157 -5.11 14.62 6.08
C ILE A 157 -4.62 15.36 4.84
N ILE A 158 -3.76 16.34 5.03
CA ILE A 158 -3.02 16.97 3.94
C ILE A 158 -1.60 16.39 3.93
N TYR A 159 -1.20 15.82 2.79
CA TYR A 159 0.12 15.26 2.58
C TYR A 159 0.67 15.72 1.22
N ASN A 160 1.87 16.30 1.21
CA ASN A 160 2.51 16.89 0.02
C ASN A 160 1.60 17.86 -0.77
N GLY A 161 0.81 18.66 -0.04
CA GLY A 161 -0.13 19.63 -0.64
C GLY A 161 -1.42 19.02 -1.20
N VAL A 162 -1.59 17.70 -1.08
CA VAL A 162 -2.78 16.97 -1.53
C VAL A 162 -3.65 16.60 -0.34
N THR A 163 -4.95 16.86 -0.43
CA THR A 163 -5.90 16.51 0.63
C THR A 163 -6.44 15.10 0.39
N TRP A 164 -6.03 14.18 1.25
CA TRP A 164 -6.47 12.80 1.26
C TRP A 164 -7.67 12.63 2.19
N LYS A 165 -8.69 11.90 1.73
CA LYS A 165 -9.84 11.52 2.55
C LYS A 165 -10.22 10.07 2.32
N VAL A 166 -10.62 9.41 3.39
CA VAL A 166 -11.34 8.15 3.40
C VAL A 166 -12.65 8.40 4.12
N GLY A 167 -13.77 7.96 3.56
CA GLY A 167 -15.08 8.15 4.20
C GLY A 167 -16.24 7.60 3.40
N VAL A 168 -17.43 7.74 3.97
CA VAL A 168 -18.66 7.22 3.36
C VAL A 168 -19.04 8.06 2.14
N CYS A 169 -19.26 7.38 1.02
CA CYS A 169 -19.84 7.96 -0.17
C CYS A 169 -20.71 6.96 -0.95
N GLY A 170 -22.03 7.16 -0.90
CA GLY A 170 -23.03 6.31 -1.54
C GLY A 170 -23.86 5.51 -0.54
N PRO A 171 -24.70 4.57 -1.01
CA PRO A 171 -25.54 3.75 -0.16
C PRO A 171 -24.72 2.75 0.67
N SER A 172 -25.29 2.29 1.78
CA SER A 172 -24.82 1.14 2.57
C SER A 172 -23.36 1.21 3.04
N ASN A 173 -22.89 2.39 3.46
CA ASN A 173 -21.51 2.59 3.93
C ASN A 173 -20.47 2.21 2.87
N SER A 174 -20.72 2.56 1.61
CA SER A 174 -19.71 2.47 0.56
C SER A 174 -18.60 3.48 0.84
N TYR A 175 -17.34 3.01 0.86
CA TYR A 175 -16.20 3.85 1.17
C TYR A 175 -15.52 4.37 -0.09
N GLU A 176 -15.21 5.66 -0.04
CA GLU A 176 -14.38 6.38 -0.97
C GLU A 176 -13.00 6.56 -0.37
N ILE A 177 -11.97 6.41 -1.19
CA ILE A 177 -10.66 7.00 -0.97
C ILE A 177 -10.42 8.03 -2.08
N THR A 178 -10.01 9.23 -1.69
CA THR A 178 -9.79 10.33 -2.62
C THR A 178 -8.61 11.22 -2.22
N ALA A 179 -7.96 11.78 -3.23
CA ALA A 179 -6.93 12.79 -3.13
C ALA A 179 -7.37 14.14 -3.76
N THR A 180 -8.69 14.37 -3.91
CA THR A 180 -9.25 15.63 -4.45
C THR A 180 -9.74 16.59 -3.36
N GLY A 181 -9.77 16.13 -2.10
CA GLY A 181 -10.09 16.95 -0.93
C GLY A 181 -11.55 16.97 -0.46
N SER A 182 -12.48 16.41 -1.22
CA SER A 182 -13.89 16.25 -0.79
C SER A 182 -14.39 14.84 -1.10
N LEU A 183 -15.28 14.31 -0.26
CA LEU A 183 -15.96 13.03 -0.49
C LEU A 183 -17.23 13.25 -1.31
N CYS A 184 -17.53 12.32 -2.22
CA CYS A 184 -18.63 12.39 -3.18
C CYS A 184 -18.65 13.51 -4.25
N PRO A 185 -17.58 14.28 -4.53
CA PRO A 185 -17.66 15.22 -5.64
C PRO A 185 -17.59 14.50 -6.99
N CYS A 186 -18.28 15.06 -7.99
CA CYS A 186 -18.02 14.83 -9.40
C CYS A 186 -16.90 15.76 -9.87
N THR A 187 -15.65 15.40 -9.59
CA THR A 187 -14.46 16.21 -9.91
C THR A 187 -13.41 15.34 -10.58
N ALA A 188 -12.55 15.93 -11.40
CA ALA A 188 -11.39 15.22 -11.91
C ALA A 188 -10.35 14.98 -10.80
N GLY A 189 -9.74 13.80 -10.77
CA GLY A 189 -8.59 13.49 -9.90
C GLY A 189 -8.72 12.19 -9.12
N TYR A 190 -7.65 11.80 -8.44
CA TYR A 190 -7.48 10.48 -7.83
C TYR A 190 -8.57 10.14 -6.80
N THR A 191 -9.57 9.38 -7.24
CA THR A 191 -10.70 8.95 -6.43
C THR A 191 -11.07 7.53 -6.83
N MET A 192 -11.32 6.67 -5.85
CA MET A 192 -11.88 5.34 -6.04
C MET A 192 -13.09 5.14 -5.13
N ARG A 193 -14.21 4.70 -5.74
CA ARG A 193 -15.47 4.36 -5.08
C ARG A 193 -16.04 3.04 -5.60
N PRO A 194 -15.33 1.90 -5.45
CA PRO A 194 -15.76 0.66 -6.10
C PRO A 194 -17.14 0.17 -5.68
N CYS A 195 -17.65 0.62 -4.52
CA CYS A 195 -18.95 0.22 -3.98
C CYS A 195 -20.03 1.31 -4.05
N HIS A 196 -19.86 2.36 -4.85
CA HIS A 196 -20.78 3.51 -4.85
C HIS A 196 -22.23 3.19 -5.23
N GLY A 197 -22.49 2.05 -5.88
CA GLY A 197 -23.84 1.60 -6.24
C GLY A 197 -24.36 2.13 -7.57
N ASP A 198 -23.61 3.02 -8.23
CA ASP A 198 -23.88 3.50 -9.58
C ASP A 198 -22.58 3.58 -10.43
N PRO A 199 -22.65 3.98 -11.71
CA PRO A 199 -21.47 4.09 -12.58
C PRO A 199 -20.46 5.23 -12.26
N THR A 200 -20.62 5.98 -11.16
CA THR A 200 -19.71 7.08 -10.75
C THR A 200 -18.64 6.58 -9.77
N TRP A 201 -17.91 5.56 -10.21
CA TRP A 201 -17.04 4.74 -9.37
C TRP A 201 -15.64 5.31 -9.12
N GLY A 202 -15.29 6.49 -9.63
CA GLY A 202 -13.96 7.09 -9.46
C GLY A 202 -13.37 7.64 -10.75
N GLY A 203 -12.16 8.20 -10.66
CA GLY A 203 -11.59 9.03 -11.72
C GLY A 203 -10.09 9.26 -11.57
N ILE A 204 -9.28 8.21 -11.54
CA ILE A 204 -7.80 8.33 -11.47
C ILE A 204 -7.33 9.22 -12.64
N ALA A 205 -6.86 10.42 -12.28
CA ALA A 205 -6.54 11.52 -13.17
C ALA A 205 -7.62 11.91 -14.23
N SER A 206 -8.90 11.60 -14.00
CA SER A 206 -10.02 11.85 -14.93
C SER A 206 -11.32 12.15 -14.18
N THR A 207 -12.43 12.46 -14.90
CA THR A 207 -13.74 12.72 -14.27
C THR A 207 -14.20 11.53 -13.43
N THR A 208 -14.73 11.77 -12.23
CA THR A 208 -15.28 10.70 -11.37
C THR A 208 -16.70 10.28 -11.72
N CYS A 209 -17.42 11.12 -12.49
CA CYS A 209 -18.81 10.89 -12.88
C CYS A 209 -18.89 10.73 -14.40
N GLY A 210 -19.35 9.57 -14.85
CA GLY A 210 -19.23 9.14 -16.25
C GLY A 210 -17.78 8.87 -16.72
N PRO A 211 -16.90 8.24 -15.90
CA PRO A 211 -15.54 7.92 -16.33
C PRO A 211 -15.53 6.95 -17.53
N ALA A 212 -14.50 7.07 -18.38
CA ALA A 212 -14.21 6.09 -19.42
C ALA A 212 -13.71 4.77 -18.81
N THR A 213 -13.82 3.67 -19.57
CA THR A 213 -13.30 2.36 -19.15
C THR A 213 -11.81 2.44 -18.83
N GLN A 214 -11.43 1.98 -17.64
CA GLN A 214 -10.03 1.99 -17.20
C GLN A 214 -9.78 0.91 -16.15
N THR A 215 -8.53 0.52 -15.97
CA THR A 215 -8.10 -0.26 -14.80
C THR A 215 -7.67 0.70 -13.71
N MET A 216 -8.17 0.50 -12.49
CA MET A 216 -7.79 1.26 -11.31
C MET A 216 -7.15 0.36 -10.28
N SER A 217 -6.10 0.85 -9.64
CA SER A 217 -5.28 0.12 -8.69
C SER A 217 -5.02 0.92 -7.42
N LEU A 218 -4.99 0.21 -6.30
CA LEU A 218 -4.61 0.71 -4.99
C LEU A 218 -3.63 -0.28 -4.34
N HIS A 219 -2.44 0.19 -4.04
CA HIS A 219 -1.33 -0.62 -3.52
C HIS A 219 -0.93 -0.14 -2.13
N PHE A 220 -0.61 -1.08 -1.23
CA PHE A 220 0.01 -0.84 0.07
C PHE A 220 1.21 -1.77 0.26
N GLU A 221 2.30 -1.28 0.85
CA GLU A 221 3.49 -2.06 1.26
C GLU A 221 4.11 -1.57 2.57
#